data_AF-A0A0M0JWG4-F1
#
_entry.id   AF-A0A0M0JWG4-F1
#
_cell.length_a   1.000
_cell.length_b   1.000
_cell.length_c   1.000
_cell.angle_alpha   90.00
_cell.angle_beta   90.00
_cell.angle_gamma   90.00
#
_symmetry.space_group_name_H-M   'P 1'
#
loop_
_entity.id
_entity.type
_entity.pdbx_description
1 polymer ?
#
loop_
_entity_poly.entity_id
_entity_poly.type
_entity_poly.pdbx_seq_one_letter_code
_entity_poly.pdbx_strand_id
1 'polypeptide(L)'
;MHAHGEKLLAQCSRSLREEEISQYWDMGKCKGHRVSVALPPEISRLPRGSDLLVTFSTGSVATMAHNWVAALAKAGVREGVIIGALDQKMQDECTKRSLPCVPVIGDQSTTRDLKKCKSGNIRSCPSQYPKMSILKVGFYRELLSSGFNVLACDADAIFMADPRPFLRTHPWTLADMAVATDCIDVPGDAQRALLHCDFNTGLVYMRGNEAVLNFTEAWREKVANAKEERIRDQAAFNMITKATPGLATYRDSDGKEVPRVYVACRGSGGGTPLLLGVLPLNRFLNGHTFFVQHVHTLPQAEPPISVHMTYQFAEGAAFAYGKRQRLREAGLWFVDDADYFGGGKYLAVSTKGATLPPVSFSPTADSRDAIKQHLAEHAHRLAVLRSLLGIAKALGRRLVLPRMLCYCDYMWKEMRACRVGGAESMRLPFDCPMDHVLDTPLFFENNLGVEVREPGFLSDPRVPSSVSGSVAQASMPAGTALNDVQVRTALARFADAAVLVLDEADGRFCGFADAAAHAAFAAESERVLTYERVPFCTMEGSDNAPLYSRCCMPWHEGEKFFPCQYGFGKPKALPACAAGA
;
A
#
# COMPACT_ATOMS: atom_id res chain seq x y z
N MET A 1 25.26 -29.96 16.11
CA MET A 1 25.08 -29.64 14.67
C MET A 1 26.13 -28.61 14.22
N HIS A 2 27.40 -28.90 14.48
CA HIS A 2 28.56 -28.11 14.04
C HIS A 2 29.30 -28.96 13.01
N ALA A 3 29.04 -28.76 11.71
CA ALA A 3 29.85 -29.27 10.58
C ALA A 3 29.28 -28.94 9.18
N HIS A 4 28.34 -27.99 9.03
CA HIS A 4 27.82 -27.61 7.69
C HIS A 4 27.88 -26.11 7.36
N GLY A 5 28.38 -25.28 8.27
CA GLY A 5 28.51 -23.82 8.06
C GLY A 5 29.86 -23.36 7.50
N GLU A 6 30.92 -24.14 7.63
CA GLU A 6 32.29 -23.66 7.36
C GLU A 6 32.79 -23.88 5.93
N LYS A 7 32.02 -24.54 5.06
CA LYS A 7 32.39 -24.73 3.63
C LYS A 7 31.88 -23.65 2.69
N LEU A 8 31.08 -22.69 3.16
CA LEU A 8 30.46 -21.64 2.31
C LEU A 8 31.15 -20.28 2.38
N LEU A 9 32.19 -20.10 3.21
CA LEU A 9 32.83 -18.79 3.44
C LEU A 9 34.29 -18.69 2.95
N ALA A 10 34.88 -19.75 2.41
CA ALA A 10 36.29 -19.77 1.99
C ALA A 10 36.53 -19.52 0.48
N GLN A 11 35.59 -18.94 -0.26
CA GLN A 11 35.76 -18.63 -1.70
C GLN A 11 35.56 -17.16 -2.08
N CYS A 12 35.48 -16.23 -1.13
CA CYS A 12 35.26 -14.81 -1.39
C CYS A 12 36.53 -13.93 -1.45
N SER A 13 37.70 -14.47 -1.82
CA SER A 13 38.90 -13.64 -1.98
C SER A 13 39.77 -14.04 -3.17
N ARG A 14 39.28 -13.83 -4.39
CA ARG A 14 40.16 -13.63 -5.56
C ARG A 14 39.57 -12.54 -6.46
N SER A 15 40.41 -11.53 -6.72
CA SER A 15 40.19 -10.45 -7.67
C SER A 15 39.76 -11.01 -9.03
N LEU A 16 38.52 -10.75 -9.43
CA LEU A 16 38.01 -11.16 -10.74
C LEU A 16 38.46 -10.13 -11.77
N ARG A 17 39.34 -10.58 -12.67
CA ARG A 17 39.80 -9.85 -13.85
C ARG A 17 38.66 -9.77 -14.87
N GLU A 18 38.69 -8.74 -15.70
CA GLU A 18 37.66 -8.29 -16.66
C GLU A 18 37.19 -9.33 -17.71
N GLU A 19 37.70 -10.56 -17.70
CA GLU A 19 37.37 -11.60 -18.69
C GLU A 19 36.41 -12.71 -18.19
N GLU A 20 36.01 -12.71 -16.90
CA GLU A 20 35.08 -13.73 -16.33
C GLU A 20 33.63 -13.23 -16.10
N ILE A 21 33.16 -12.21 -16.82
CA ILE A 21 31.73 -11.78 -16.82
C ILE A 21 30.90 -12.47 -17.93
N SER A 22 31.52 -13.37 -18.71
CA SER A 22 30.89 -13.93 -19.94
C SER A 22 30.11 -15.26 -19.78
N GLN A 23 29.88 -15.80 -18.57
CA GLN A 23 29.27 -17.16 -18.44
C GLN A 23 28.01 -17.30 -17.55
N TYR A 24 27.18 -16.25 -17.41
CA TYR A 24 25.81 -16.40 -16.89
C TYR A 24 24.71 -16.40 -17.97
N TRP A 25 25.05 -16.70 -19.21
CA TRP A 25 24.10 -16.94 -20.29
C TRP A 25 24.08 -18.42 -20.67
N ASP A 26 23.43 -19.23 -19.85
CA ASP A 26 22.80 -20.46 -20.36
C ASP A 26 21.29 -20.22 -20.35
N MET A 27 20.79 -19.71 -21.48
CA MET A 27 19.36 -19.66 -21.78
C MET A 27 18.91 -21.09 -22.05
N GLY A 28 18.62 -21.81 -20.97
CA GLY A 28 18.07 -23.16 -21.04
C GLY A 28 16.92 -23.19 -22.04
N LYS A 29 17.02 -24.09 -23.03
CA LYS A 29 15.93 -24.37 -23.97
C LYS A 29 14.75 -24.98 -23.20
N CYS A 30 13.84 -24.14 -22.72
CA CYS A 30 12.58 -24.56 -22.11
C CYS A 30 11.41 -24.41 -23.08
N LYS A 31 10.51 -25.40 -23.05
CA LYS A 31 9.23 -25.40 -23.80
C LYS A 31 8.46 -24.12 -23.45
N GLY A 32 8.21 -23.26 -24.44
CA GLY A 32 7.71 -21.91 -24.20
C GLY A 32 6.50 -21.82 -23.27
N HIS A 33 6.60 -20.93 -22.27
CA HIS A 33 5.50 -20.56 -21.36
C HIS A 33 4.47 -19.73 -22.13
N ARG A 34 3.55 -20.41 -22.81
CA ARG A 34 2.50 -19.75 -23.62
C ARG A 34 1.43 -19.16 -22.71
N VAL A 35 1.18 -17.87 -22.89
CA VAL A 35 -0.01 -17.19 -22.38
C VAL A 35 -0.87 -16.86 -23.59
N SER A 36 -2.19 -17.02 -23.46
CA SER A 36 -3.14 -16.70 -24.52
C SER A 36 -4.31 -15.92 -23.94
N VAL A 37 -4.82 -14.98 -24.74
CA VAL A 37 -5.97 -14.15 -24.41
C VAL A 37 -6.89 -14.04 -25.63
N ALA A 38 -8.19 -14.22 -25.40
CA ALA A 38 -9.21 -13.92 -26.40
C ALA A 38 -9.72 -12.50 -26.16
N LEU A 39 -9.45 -11.59 -27.10
CA LEU A 39 -9.86 -10.20 -26.97
C LEU A 39 -11.38 -10.06 -27.20
N PRO A 40 -12.09 -9.26 -26.38
CA PRO A 40 -13.50 -8.97 -26.59
C PRO A 40 -13.70 -8.18 -27.89
N PRO A 41 -14.88 -8.24 -28.52
CA PRO A 41 -15.18 -7.47 -29.72
C PRO A 41 -14.96 -5.96 -29.56
N GLU A 42 -15.22 -5.41 -28.37
CA GLU A 42 -15.07 -3.98 -28.09
C GLU A 42 -13.60 -3.55 -28.17
N ILE A 43 -12.68 -4.38 -27.66
CA ILE A 43 -11.24 -4.14 -27.72
C ILE A 43 -10.69 -4.44 -29.12
N SER A 44 -11.14 -5.53 -29.74
CA SER A 44 -10.64 -5.97 -31.05
C SER A 44 -10.97 -4.99 -32.18
N ARG A 45 -11.98 -4.13 -31.99
CA ARG A 45 -12.36 -3.08 -32.94
C ARG A 45 -11.54 -1.79 -32.78
N LEU A 46 -10.81 -1.63 -31.68
CA LEU A 46 -9.98 -0.46 -31.48
C LEU A 46 -8.83 -0.44 -32.50
N PRO A 47 -8.44 0.74 -33.02
CA PRO A 47 -7.31 0.86 -33.93
C PRO A 47 -6.01 0.32 -33.32
N ARG A 48 -5.14 -0.26 -34.15
CA ARG A 48 -3.76 -0.55 -33.74
C ARG A 48 -3.08 0.75 -33.28
N GLY A 49 -2.29 0.67 -32.23
CA GLY A 49 -1.67 1.80 -31.55
C GLY A 49 -2.54 2.46 -30.48
N SER A 50 -3.76 1.97 -30.24
CA SER A 50 -4.61 2.45 -29.14
C SER A 50 -4.00 2.11 -27.77
N ASP A 51 -4.16 3.02 -26.80
CA ASP A 51 -3.69 2.84 -25.43
C ASP A 51 -4.73 2.08 -24.60
N LEU A 52 -4.40 0.86 -24.18
CA LEU A 52 -5.19 0.07 -23.25
C LEU A 52 -4.74 0.31 -21.81
N LEU A 53 -5.68 0.52 -20.90
CA LEU A 53 -5.46 0.47 -19.45
C LEU A 53 -5.77 -0.94 -18.97
N VAL A 54 -4.76 -1.58 -18.39
CA VAL A 54 -4.77 -3.01 -18.11
C VAL A 54 -4.48 -3.23 -16.64
N THR A 55 -5.36 -3.99 -15.98
CA THR A 55 -5.04 -4.62 -14.69
C THR A 55 -5.27 -6.12 -14.78
N PHE A 56 -4.97 -6.85 -13.71
CA PHE A 56 -5.15 -8.29 -13.61
C PHE A 56 -5.44 -8.65 -12.15
N SER A 57 -6.26 -9.68 -11.93
CA SER A 57 -6.71 -10.03 -10.59
C SER A 57 -7.15 -11.48 -10.49
N THR A 58 -7.07 -12.01 -9.28
CA THR A 58 -7.76 -13.24 -8.88
C THR A 58 -9.10 -12.89 -8.23
N GLY A 59 -10.02 -13.84 -8.14
CA GLY A 59 -11.29 -13.63 -7.46
C GLY A 59 -11.15 -13.43 -5.95
N SER A 60 -9.94 -13.59 -5.42
CA SER A 60 -9.61 -13.41 -4.00
C SER A 60 -9.42 -11.93 -3.63
N VAL A 61 -9.06 -11.08 -4.60
CA VAL A 61 -8.94 -9.62 -4.46
C VAL A 61 -9.80 -8.86 -5.49
N ALA A 62 -10.88 -9.48 -5.98
CA ALA A 62 -11.77 -8.91 -7.00
C ALA A 62 -12.27 -7.51 -6.66
N THR A 63 -12.55 -7.23 -5.37
CA THR A 63 -12.99 -5.89 -4.93
C THR A 63 -11.96 -4.79 -5.20
N MET A 64 -10.66 -5.09 -5.23
CA MET A 64 -9.63 -4.12 -5.65
C MET A 64 -9.77 -3.81 -7.14
N ALA A 65 -9.91 -4.83 -7.98
CA ALA A 65 -10.13 -4.66 -9.41
C ALA A 65 -11.47 -3.93 -9.72
N HIS A 66 -12.51 -4.16 -8.92
CA HIS A 66 -13.75 -3.39 -9.02
C HIS A 66 -13.51 -1.92 -8.69
N ASN A 67 -12.75 -1.65 -7.61
CA ASN A 67 -12.41 -0.30 -7.20
C ASN A 67 -11.59 0.42 -8.27
N TRP A 68 -10.66 -0.31 -8.90
CA TRP A 68 -9.86 0.18 -10.02
C TRP A 68 -10.72 0.64 -11.20
N VAL A 69 -11.70 -0.17 -11.64
CA VAL A 69 -12.64 0.24 -12.71
C VAL A 69 -13.48 1.44 -12.29
N ALA A 70 -13.98 1.44 -11.05
CA ALA A 70 -14.78 2.55 -10.53
C ALA A 70 -13.97 3.85 -10.47
N ALA A 71 -12.70 3.79 -10.08
CA ALA A 71 -11.79 4.92 -10.08
C ALA A 71 -11.55 5.47 -11.49
N LEU A 72 -11.28 4.60 -12.46
CA LEU A 72 -11.15 4.99 -13.87
C LEU A 72 -12.42 5.66 -14.40
N ALA A 73 -13.59 5.09 -14.11
CA ALA A 73 -14.87 5.67 -14.49
C ALA A 73 -15.06 7.06 -13.87
N LYS A 74 -14.65 7.26 -12.61
CA LYS A 74 -14.69 8.57 -11.93
C LYS A 74 -13.69 9.57 -12.55
N ALA A 75 -12.55 9.08 -13.04
CA ALA A 75 -11.57 9.85 -13.81
C ALA A 75 -11.98 10.08 -15.28
N GLY A 76 -13.17 9.65 -15.71
CA GLY A 76 -13.67 9.83 -17.07
C GLY A 76 -13.17 8.79 -18.09
N VAL A 77 -12.52 7.72 -17.64
CA VAL A 77 -11.95 6.66 -18.49
C VAL A 77 -12.89 5.45 -18.52
N ARG A 78 -13.37 5.08 -19.72
CA ARG A 78 -14.27 3.94 -19.93
C ARG A 78 -13.86 3.03 -21.08
N GLU A 79 -13.38 3.63 -22.17
CA GLU A 79 -12.88 2.91 -23.34
C GLU A 79 -11.42 2.46 -23.14
N GLY A 80 -11.09 1.29 -23.68
CA GLY A 80 -9.74 0.72 -23.61
C GLY A 80 -9.38 0.17 -22.23
N VAL A 81 -10.37 -0.11 -21.37
CA VAL A 81 -10.16 -0.67 -20.02
C VAL A 81 -10.32 -2.19 -20.08
N ILE A 82 -9.37 -2.93 -19.53
CA ILE A 82 -9.41 -4.41 -19.52
C ILE A 82 -8.83 -4.99 -18.23
N ILE A 83 -9.47 -6.04 -17.72
CA ILE A 83 -9.01 -6.83 -16.58
C ILE A 83 -8.62 -8.23 -17.06
N GLY A 84 -7.38 -8.63 -16.82
CA GLY A 84 -6.94 -10.01 -16.95
C GLY A 84 -7.42 -10.85 -15.76
N ALA A 85 -8.42 -11.69 -15.96
CA ALA A 85 -8.90 -12.63 -14.96
C ALA A 85 -7.97 -13.85 -14.87
N LEU A 86 -7.29 -14.01 -13.73
CA LEU A 86 -6.31 -15.08 -13.51
C LEU A 86 -6.93 -16.41 -13.06
N ASP A 87 -8.19 -16.39 -12.62
CA ASP A 87 -8.95 -17.57 -12.20
C ASP A 87 -10.44 -17.45 -12.57
N GLN A 88 -11.16 -18.57 -12.44
CA GLN A 88 -12.59 -18.62 -12.74
C GLN A 88 -13.41 -17.71 -11.81
N LYS A 89 -13.01 -17.59 -10.54
CA LYS A 89 -13.72 -16.76 -9.57
C LYS A 89 -13.72 -15.28 -9.97
N MET A 90 -12.61 -14.76 -10.51
CA MET A 90 -12.54 -13.41 -11.05
C MET A 90 -13.47 -13.26 -12.26
N GLN A 91 -13.53 -14.26 -13.14
CA GLN A 91 -14.44 -14.23 -14.30
C GLN A 91 -15.92 -14.20 -13.90
N ASP A 92 -16.28 -14.96 -12.88
CA ASP A 92 -17.65 -14.98 -12.36
C ASP A 92 -18.02 -13.60 -11.77
N GLU A 93 -17.11 -12.98 -11.02
CA GLU A 93 -17.30 -11.60 -10.51
C GLU A 93 -17.43 -10.57 -11.64
N CYS A 94 -16.60 -10.68 -12.68
CA CYS A 94 -16.68 -9.81 -13.84
C CYS A 94 -18.01 -9.94 -14.57
N THR A 95 -18.47 -11.18 -14.79
CA THR A 95 -19.74 -11.47 -15.45
C THR A 95 -20.90 -10.90 -14.64
N LYS A 96 -20.92 -11.17 -13.32
CA LYS A 96 -21.95 -10.67 -12.40
C LYS A 96 -22.06 -9.14 -12.41
N ARG A 97 -20.96 -8.44 -12.63
CA ARG A 97 -20.88 -6.97 -12.55
C ARG A 97 -20.72 -6.27 -13.91
N SER A 98 -20.76 -7.04 -15.01
CA SER A 98 -20.52 -6.55 -16.37
C SER A 98 -19.21 -5.77 -16.51
N LEU A 99 -18.13 -6.28 -15.92
CA LEU A 99 -16.79 -5.68 -16.00
C LEU A 99 -16.03 -6.17 -17.24
N PRO A 100 -15.14 -5.34 -17.83
CA PRO A 100 -14.45 -5.65 -19.08
C PRO A 100 -13.28 -6.62 -18.82
N CYS A 101 -13.57 -7.91 -18.70
CA CYS A 101 -12.59 -8.92 -18.33
C CYS A 101 -12.29 -9.91 -19.45
N VAL A 102 -11.06 -10.44 -19.45
CA VAL A 102 -10.61 -11.52 -20.32
C VAL A 102 -9.93 -12.62 -19.53
N PRO A 103 -10.12 -13.89 -19.89
CA PRO A 103 -9.40 -14.98 -19.24
C PRO A 103 -7.93 -14.90 -19.63
N VAL A 104 -7.05 -14.94 -18.64
CA VAL A 104 -5.61 -15.11 -18.86
C VAL A 104 -5.28 -16.59 -18.71
N ILE A 105 -5.03 -17.25 -19.83
CA ILE A 105 -4.81 -18.70 -19.86
C ILE A 105 -3.30 -18.95 -20.04
N GLY A 106 -2.68 -19.52 -19.00
CA GLY A 106 -1.31 -20.03 -19.06
C GLY A 106 -1.23 -21.49 -19.49
N ASP A 107 -0.02 -22.03 -19.46
CA ASP A 107 0.18 -23.47 -19.64
C ASP A 107 -0.50 -24.28 -18.52
N GLN A 108 -0.78 -25.57 -18.80
CA GLN A 108 -1.53 -26.42 -17.88
C GLN A 108 -0.85 -26.55 -16.49
N SER A 109 0.48 -26.50 -16.42
CA SER A 109 1.23 -26.50 -15.15
C SER A 109 0.95 -25.25 -14.33
N THR A 110 1.06 -24.08 -14.94
CA THR A 110 0.88 -22.78 -14.31
C THR A 110 -0.55 -22.61 -13.81
N THR A 111 -1.55 -22.98 -14.64
CA THR A 111 -2.97 -22.94 -14.25
C THR A 111 -3.32 -23.94 -13.15
N ARG A 112 -2.75 -25.16 -13.15
CA ARG A 112 -2.98 -26.14 -12.07
C ARG A 112 -2.35 -25.68 -10.75
N ASP A 113 -1.21 -25.02 -10.80
CA ASP A 113 -0.49 -24.61 -9.61
C ASP A 113 -1.13 -23.42 -8.88
N LEU A 114 -1.67 -22.44 -9.62
CA LEU A 114 -2.43 -21.35 -9.01
C LEU A 114 -3.66 -21.85 -8.22
N LYS A 115 -4.29 -22.95 -8.66
CA LYS A 115 -5.40 -23.61 -7.93
C LYS A 115 -4.97 -24.26 -6.61
N LYS A 116 -3.67 -24.39 -6.32
CA LYS A 116 -3.18 -24.96 -5.06
C LYS A 116 -3.15 -23.94 -3.91
N CYS A 117 -3.28 -22.64 -4.19
CA CYS A 117 -3.36 -21.64 -3.13
C CYS A 117 -4.71 -21.76 -2.40
N LYS A 118 -4.66 -22.13 -1.11
CA LYS A 118 -5.84 -22.26 -0.25
C LYS A 118 -6.16 -20.99 0.55
N SER A 119 -5.30 -19.98 0.47
CA SER A 119 -5.47 -18.70 1.16
C SER A 119 -6.46 -17.80 0.44
N GLY A 120 -7.16 -16.93 1.17
CA GLY A 120 -7.98 -15.84 0.61
C GLY A 120 -7.14 -14.75 -0.06
N ASN A 121 -5.83 -14.72 0.21
CA ASN A 121 -4.88 -13.80 -0.39
C ASN A 121 -3.69 -14.57 -1.02
N ILE A 122 -3.46 -14.36 -2.32
CA ILE A 122 -2.37 -15.02 -3.06
C ILE A 122 -0.98 -14.61 -2.54
N ARG A 123 -0.84 -13.43 -1.92
CA ARG A 123 0.42 -13.00 -1.29
C ARG A 123 0.82 -13.89 -0.12
N SER A 124 -0.14 -14.57 0.51
CA SER A 124 0.11 -15.58 1.54
C SER A 124 0.51 -16.95 0.96
N CYS A 125 0.69 -17.06 -0.35
CA CYS A 125 1.16 -18.27 -1.06
C CYS A 125 2.47 -17.97 -1.84
N PRO A 126 3.64 -17.80 -1.16
CA PRO A 126 4.88 -17.31 -1.79
C PRO A 126 5.33 -18.11 -3.02
N SER A 127 5.16 -19.44 -3.00
CA SER A 127 5.53 -20.35 -4.10
C SER A 127 4.66 -20.23 -5.35
N GLN A 128 3.52 -19.53 -5.27
CA GLN A 128 2.63 -19.28 -6.41
C GLN A 128 2.84 -17.90 -7.04
N TYR A 129 3.50 -16.99 -6.33
CA TYR A 129 3.65 -15.61 -6.78
C TYR A 129 4.50 -15.47 -8.06
N PRO A 130 5.66 -16.16 -8.21
CA PRO A 130 6.41 -16.13 -9.47
C PRO A 130 5.60 -16.62 -10.67
N LYS A 131 4.71 -17.60 -10.47
CA LYS A 131 3.84 -18.14 -11.53
C LYS A 131 2.79 -17.13 -11.98
N MET A 132 2.21 -16.40 -11.04
CA MET A 132 1.35 -15.26 -11.34
C MET A 132 2.12 -14.17 -12.10
N SER A 133 3.37 -13.86 -11.70
CA SER A 133 4.22 -12.89 -12.41
C SER A 133 4.49 -13.31 -13.87
N ILE A 134 4.66 -14.61 -14.16
CA ILE A 134 4.79 -15.11 -15.56
C ILE A 134 3.51 -14.84 -16.37
N LEU A 135 2.33 -15.12 -15.80
CA LEU A 135 1.05 -14.84 -16.46
C LEU A 135 0.83 -13.34 -16.69
N LYS A 136 1.18 -12.52 -15.68
CA LYS A 136 1.10 -11.05 -15.72
C LYS A 136 1.88 -10.50 -16.90
N VAL A 137 3.17 -10.81 -16.99
CA VAL A 137 4.04 -10.30 -18.06
C VAL A 137 3.66 -10.89 -19.42
N GLY A 138 3.31 -12.17 -19.47
CA GLY A 138 2.85 -12.81 -20.69
C GLY A 138 1.56 -12.18 -21.23
N PHE A 139 0.61 -11.81 -20.37
CA PHE A 139 -0.61 -11.11 -20.76
C PHE A 139 -0.30 -9.76 -21.44
N TYR A 140 0.61 -8.98 -20.87
CA TYR A 140 1.02 -7.70 -21.47
C TYR A 140 1.59 -7.90 -22.86
N ARG A 141 2.47 -8.89 -23.02
CA ARG A 141 3.09 -9.23 -24.31
C ARG A 141 2.06 -9.61 -25.37
N GLU A 142 1.00 -10.35 -25.02
CA GLU A 142 -0.05 -10.73 -25.97
C GLU A 142 -0.86 -9.51 -26.47
N LEU A 143 -1.17 -8.57 -25.57
CA LEU A 143 -1.82 -7.32 -25.94
C LEU A 143 -0.93 -6.46 -26.85
N LEU A 144 0.36 -6.35 -26.52
CA LEU A 144 1.36 -5.65 -27.33
C LEU A 144 1.50 -6.30 -28.72
N SER A 145 1.54 -7.63 -28.78
CA SER A 145 1.67 -8.39 -30.04
C SER A 145 0.43 -8.22 -30.94
N SER A 146 -0.73 -7.98 -30.33
CA SER A 146 -1.97 -7.64 -31.03
C SER A 146 -1.98 -6.22 -31.61
N GLY A 147 -0.95 -5.42 -31.32
CA GLY A 147 -0.74 -4.08 -31.88
C GLY A 147 -1.25 -2.94 -31.01
N PHE A 148 -1.49 -3.16 -29.72
CA PHE A 148 -1.90 -2.11 -28.78
C PHE A 148 -0.73 -1.57 -27.98
N ASN A 149 -0.86 -0.36 -27.43
CA ASN A 149 -0.03 0.09 -26.31
C ASN A 149 -0.72 -0.34 -25.00
N VAL A 150 0.07 -0.61 -23.96
CA VAL A 150 -0.43 -1.15 -22.70
C VAL A 150 0.07 -0.28 -21.55
N LEU A 151 -0.86 0.36 -20.84
CA LEU A 151 -0.65 0.87 -19.49
C LEU A 151 -1.07 -0.22 -18.50
N ALA A 152 -0.10 -1.03 -18.11
CA ALA A 152 -0.26 -2.11 -17.15
C ALA A 152 -0.14 -1.59 -15.71
N CYS A 153 -1.01 -2.06 -14.82
CA CYS A 153 -0.89 -1.79 -13.40
C CYS A 153 -1.44 -2.94 -12.52
N ASP A 154 -0.99 -2.98 -11.27
CA ASP A 154 -1.58 -3.85 -10.26
C ASP A 154 -3.02 -3.39 -9.94
N ALA A 155 -3.88 -4.30 -9.46
CA ALA A 155 -5.28 -4.00 -9.13
C ALA A 155 -5.47 -2.97 -8.00
N ASP A 156 -4.39 -2.63 -7.30
CA ASP A 156 -4.32 -1.65 -6.22
C ASP A 156 -3.61 -0.35 -6.65
N ALA A 157 -3.56 -0.05 -7.96
CA ALA A 157 -3.14 1.26 -8.48
C ALA A 157 -4.35 2.12 -8.83
N ILE A 158 -4.62 3.19 -8.09
CA ILE A 158 -5.81 4.02 -8.29
C ILE A 158 -5.48 5.21 -9.19
N PHE A 159 -6.23 5.37 -10.28
CA PHE A 159 -6.14 6.52 -11.17
C PHE A 159 -7.14 7.60 -10.74
N MET A 160 -6.62 8.81 -10.55
CA MET A 160 -7.39 10.02 -10.23
C MET A 160 -7.62 10.89 -11.47
N ALA A 161 -6.86 10.67 -12.54
CA ALA A 161 -7.02 11.31 -13.84
C ALA A 161 -6.66 10.32 -14.97
N ASP A 162 -7.12 10.62 -16.20
CA ASP A 162 -6.69 9.88 -17.39
C ASP A 162 -5.18 10.08 -17.62
N PRO A 163 -4.36 9.02 -17.57
CA PRO A 163 -2.91 9.12 -17.78
C PRO A 163 -2.51 9.32 -19.24
N ARG A 164 -3.39 9.01 -20.19
CA ARG A 164 -3.04 8.97 -21.62
C ARG A 164 -2.68 10.34 -22.20
N PRO A 165 -3.37 11.46 -21.88
CA PRO A 165 -2.94 12.79 -22.29
C PRO A 165 -1.51 13.12 -21.83
N PHE A 166 -1.14 12.77 -20.59
CA PHE A 166 0.20 12.97 -20.07
C PHE A 166 1.24 12.17 -20.87
N LEU A 167 0.97 10.90 -21.19
CA LEU A 167 1.87 10.03 -21.93
C LEU A 167 2.02 10.39 -23.43
N ARG A 168 1.18 11.32 -23.94
CA ARG A 168 1.21 11.84 -25.31
C ARG A 168 1.90 13.18 -25.46
N THR A 169 2.49 13.72 -24.39
CA THR A 169 3.32 14.93 -24.47
C THR A 169 4.80 14.59 -24.39
N HIS A 170 5.66 15.47 -24.91
CA HIS A 170 7.09 15.38 -24.67
C HIS A 170 7.39 15.43 -23.15
N PRO A 171 8.36 14.66 -22.63
CA PRO A 171 9.25 13.73 -23.35
C PRO A 171 8.70 12.31 -23.53
N TRP A 172 7.51 11.99 -22.98
CA TRP A 172 6.94 10.64 -22.95
C TRP A 172 6.61 10.05 -24.33
N THR A 173 6.45 10.91 -25.33
CA THR A 173 6.32 10.49 -26.73
C THR A 173 7.58 9.82 -27.29
N LEU A 174 8.75 10.10 -26.71
CA LEU A 174 10.03 9.51 -27.12
C LEU A 174 10.30 8.16 -26.46
N ALA A 175 9.68 7.88 -25.31
CA ALA A 175 9.91 6.66 -24.57
C ALA A 175 9.12 5.48 -25.17
N ASP A 176 9.80 4.34 -25.30
CA ASP A 176 9.19 3.05 -25.64
C ASP A 176 8.38 2.50 -24.46
N MET A 177 8.89 2.72 -23.25
CA MET A 177 8.25 2.35 -22.00
C MET A 177 8.33 3.49 -21.00
N ALA A 178 7.36 3.61 -20.09
CA ALA A 178 7.46 4.51 -18.95
C ALA A 178 7.08 3.78 -17.66
N VAL A 179 7.85 3.95 -16.58
CA VAL A 179 7.70 3.18 -15.34
C VAL A 179 7.65 4.08 -14.11
N ALA A 180 6.83 3.72 -13.12
CA ALA A 180 6.81 4.39 -11.82
C ALA A 180 8.08 4.06 -10.99
N THR A 181 8.32 4.82 -9.93
CA THR A 181 9.47 4.64 -9.03
C THR A 181 9.01 4.29 -7.61
N ASP A 182 9.76 3.40 -6.95
CA ASP A 182 9.63 3.13 -5.51
C ASP A 182 10.47 4.13 -4.68
N CYS A 183 11.08 5.16 -5.28
CA CYS A 183 11.63 6.25 -4.47
C CYS A 183 10.55 6.96 -3.66
N ILE A 184 10.98 7.58 -2.55
CA ILE A 184 10.11 8.41 -1.70
C ILE A 184 10.65 9.82 -1.48
N ASP A 185 11.81 10.15 -2.07
CA ASP A 185 12.40 11.50 -2.11
C ASP A 185 11.79 12.34 -3.23
N VAL A 186 10.72 13.03 -2.88
CA VAL A 186 9.99 13.90 -3.82
C VAL A 186 10.82 15.11 -4.27
N PRO A 187 11.49 15.86 -3.38
CA PRO A 187 12.37 16.96 -3.80
C PRO A 187 13.52 16.52 -4.72
N GLY A 188 14.16 15.39 -4.42
CA GLY A 188 15.23 14.83 -5.24
C GLY A 188 14.73 14.36 -6.61
N ASP A 189 13.60 13.66 -6.64
CA ASP A 189 12.98 13.16 -7.88
C ASP A 189 12.48 14.29 -8.79
N ALA A 190 12.05 15.42 -8.22
CA ALA A 190 11.65 16.61 -8.98
C ALA A 190 12.81 17.24 -9.77
N GLN A 191 14.05 17.12 -9.27
CA GLN A 191 15.24 17.62 -9.97
C GLN A 191 15.69 16.68 -11.09
N ARG A 192 15.73 15.37 -10.81
CA ARG A 192 16.09 14.33 -11.76
C ARG A 192 15.54 12.99 -11.30
N ALA A 193 15.25 12.08 -12.23
CA ALA A 193 14.81 10.74 -11.83
C ALA A 193 15.90 10.03 -11.01
N LEU A 194 15.48 9.43 -9.89
CA LEU A 194 16.36 8.80 -8.93
C LEU A 194 16.60 7.32 -9.29
N LEU A 195 17.57 7.06 -10.15
CA LEU A 195 17.82 5.72 -10.73
C LEU A 195 18.36 4.67 -9.74
N HIS A 196 18.74 5.08 -8.53
CA HIS A 196 19.24 4.18 -7.50
C HIS A 196 18.11 3.40 -6.82
N CYS A 197 16.89 3.92 -6.76
CA CYS A 197 15.74 3.18 -6.25
C CYS A 197 15.22 2.21 -7.30
N ASP A 198 14.47 1.20 -6.85
CA ASP A 198 13.79 0.29 -7.76
C ASP A 198 12.66 0.97 -8.52
N PHE A 199 12.51 0.55 -9.78
CA PHE A 199 11.32 0.85 -10.57
C PHE A 199 10.17 -0.03 -10.10
N ASN A 200 8.99 0.56 -10.06
CA ASN A 200 7.78 -0.08 -9.60
C ASN A 200 7.01 -0.67 -10.80
N THR A 201 6.84 -2.00 -10.83
CA THR A 201 6.13 -2.69 -11.92
C THR A 201 4.63 -2.84 -11.65
N GLY A 202 4.14 -2.20 -10.59
CA GLY A 202 2.71 -1.98 -10.36
C GLY A 202 2.14 -0.85 -11.22
N LEU A 203 2.97 -0.12 -11.97
CA LEU A 203 2.55 0.78 -13.04
C LEU A 203 3.63 0.91 -14.12
N VAL A 204 3.34 0.38 -15.31
CA VAL A 204 4.24 0.41 -16.49
C VAL A 204 3.44 0.71 -17.76
N TYR A 205 3.81 1.76 -18.47
CA TYR A 205 3.37 2.02 -19.83
C TYR A 205 4.33 1.38 -20.84
N MET A 206 3.78 0.76 -21.88
CA MET A 206 4.50 -0.02 -22.89
C MET A 206 3.93 0.24 -24.28
N ARG A 207 4.77 0.62 -25.24
CA ARG A 207 4.34 0.76 -26.64
C ARG A 207 4.40 -0.56 -27.38
N GLY A 208 3.46 -0.80 -28.30
CA GLY A 208 3.39 -2.00 -29.14
C GLY A 208 4.44 -2.01 -30.25
N ASN A 209 5.73 -2.02 -29.91
CA ASN A 209 6.85 -2.07 -30.85
C ASN A 209 7.80 -3.24 -30.58
N GLU A 210 8.73 -3.50 -31.50
CA GLU A 210 9.63 -4.64 -31.44
C GLU A 210 10.56 -4.63 -30.20
N ALA A 211 11.08 -3.47 -29.83
CA ALA A 211 11.96 -3.34 -28.66
C ALA A 211 11.24 -3.74 -27.36
N VAL A 212 10.00 -3.29 -27.19
CA VAL A 212 9.16 -3.61 -26.03
C VAL A 212 8.71 -5.07 -26.04
N LEU A 213 8.38 -5.63 -27.20
CA LEU A 213 8.04 -7.06 -27.33
C LEU A 213 9.22 -7.96 -26.92
N ASN A 214 10.42 -7.63 -27.37
CA ASN A 214 11.64 -8.35 -26.99
C ASN A 214 11.95 -8.20 -25.50
N PHE A 215 11.78 -6.99 -24.94
CA PHE A 215 11.98 -6.75 -23.52
C PHE A 215 10.98 -7.52 -22.65
N THR A 216 9.68 -7.49 -22.99
CA THR A 216 8.65 -8.19 -22.22
C THR A 216 8.81 -9.71 -22.27
N GLU A 217 9.30 -10.26 -23.38
CA GLU A 217 9.70 -11.67 -23.46
C GLU A 217 10.88 -11.97 -22.52
N ALA A 218 11.95 -11.19 -22.58
CA ALA A 218 13.11 -11.36 -21.69
C ALA A 218 12.75 -11.21 -20.21
N TRP A 219 11.83 -10.29 -19.90
CA TRP A 219 11.29 -10.09 -18.56
C TRP A 219 10.54 -11.32 -18.06
N ARG A 220 9.63 -11.87 -18.88
CA ARG A 220 8.90 -13.10 -18.55
C ARG A 220 9.86 -14.27 -18.32
N GLU A 221 10.83 -14.47 -19.21
CA GLU A 221 11.82 -15.54 -19.11
C GLU A 221 12.72 -15.39 -17.87
N LYS A 222 13.08 -14.17 -17.49
CA LYS A 222 13.87 -13.93 -16.27
C LYS A 222 13.13 -14.38 -15.01
N VAL A 223 11.81 -14.16 -14.95
CA VAL A 223 10.97 -14.66 -13.85
C VAL A 223 10.84 -16.18 -13.92
N ALA A 224 10.55 -16.74 -15.10
CA ALA A 224 10.33 -18.17 -15.28
C ALA A 224 11.56 -19.03 -14.90
N ASN A 225 12.75 -18.53 -15.18
CA ASN A 225 14.01 -19.22 -14.93
C ASN A 225 14.68 -18.82 -13.61
N ALA A 226 14.01 -18.03 -12.77
CA ALA A 226 14.55 -17.64 -11.47
C ALA A 226 14.62 -18.83 -10.50
N LYS A 227 15.79 -19.05 -9.90
CA LYS A 227 15.99 -20.05 -8.85
C LYS A 227 15.51 -19.60 -7.47
N GLU A 228 15.41 -18.29 -7.27
CA GLU A 228 15.02 -17.69 -5.99
C GLU A 228 13.57 -17.16 -6.06
N GLU A 229 12.71 -17.60 -5.14
CA GLU A 229 11.28 -17.21 -5.11
C GLU A 229 11.04 -15.69 -4.95
N ARG A 230 12.05 -14.96 -4.47
CA ARG A 230 12.01 -13.50 -4.35
C ARG A 230 12.12 -12.77 -5.70
N ILE A 231 12.67 -13.43 -6.72
CA ILE A 231 12.82 -12.84 -8.06
C ILE A 231 11.48 -12.97 -8.78
N ARG A 232 10.64 -11.96 -8.54
CA ARG A 232 9.32 -11.78 -9.15
C ARG A 232 9.40 -10.77 -10.28
N ASP A 233 8.26 -10.35 -10.83
CA ASP A 233 8.21 -9.39 -11.94
C ASP A 233 8.99 -8.10 -11.63
N GLN A 234 8.79 -7.44 -10.50
CA GLN A 234 9.51 -6.20 -10.18
C GLN A 234 11.03 -6.39 -10.09
N ALA A 235 11.47 -7.43 -9.39
CA ALA A 235 12.89 -7.74 -9.23
C ALA A 235 13.52 -8.09 -10.59
N ALA A 236 12.86 -8.92 -11.39
CA ALA A 236 13.32 -9.30 -12.72
C ALA A 236 13.41 -8.08 -13.66
N PHE A 237 12.44 -7.18 -13.62
CA PHE A 237 12.46 -5.93 -14.38
C PHE A 237 13.69 -5.10 -14.04
N ASN A 238 13.90 -4.82 -12.75
CA ASN A 238 15.04 -4.04 -12.27
C ASN A 238 16.39 -4.70 -12.59
N MET A 239 16.49 -6.03 -12.46
CA MET A 239 17.70 -6.78 -12.83
C MET A 239 18.05 -6.62 -14.31
N ILE A 240 17.05 -6.56 -15.20
CA ILE A 240 17.28 -6.38 -16.63
C ILE A 240 17.63 -4.92 -16.94
N THR A 241 16.83 -3.96 -16.46
CA THR A 241 17.01 -2.53 -16.78
C THR A 241 18.26 -1.92 -16.16
N LYS A 242 18.70 -2.44 -15.00
CA LYS A 242 19.88 -1.93 -14.28
C LYS A 242 21.13 -2.81 -14.48
N ALA A 243 21.07 -3.80 -15.37
CA ALA A 243 22.25 -4.59 -15.71
C ALA A 243 23.36 -3.69 -16.30
N THR A 244 24.62 -3.95 -15.94
CA THR A 244 25.81 -3.22 -16.44
C THR A 244 25.82 -3.13 -17.97
N PRO A 245 26.06 -1.95 -18.58
CA PRO A 245 26.58 -0.70 -17.97
C PRO A 245 25.55 0.17 -17.23
N GLY A 246 24.32 -0.31 -17.04
CA GLY A 246 23.23 0.43 -16.40
C GLY A 246 22.49 1.33 -17.39
N LEU A 247 21.61 2.18 -16.84
CA LEU A 247 20.86 3.16 -17.63
C LEU A 247 21.74 4.35 -18.01
N ALA A 248 21.77 4.69 -19.30
CA ALA A 248 22.43 5.89 -19.79
C ALA A 248 21.41 7.00 -20.09
N THR A 249 21.77 8.27 -19.88
CA THR A 249 20.93 9.40 -20.27
C THR A 249 20.66 9.39 -21.78
N TYR A 250 19.40 9.52 -22.18
CA TYR A 250 19.07 9.68 -23.59
C TYR A 250 19.34 11.13 -24.04
N ARG A 251 19.92 11.26 -25.22
CA ARG A 251 20.15 12.53 -25.90
C ARG A 251 19.41 12.51 -27.23
N ASP A 252 18.73 13.60 -27.54
CA ASP A 252 18.02 13.76 -28.82
C ASP A 252 19.00 13.94 -30.00
N SER A 253 18.45 14.16 -31.20
CA SER A 253 19.24 14.36 -32.42
C SER A 253 20.18 15.56 -32.38
N ASP A 254 19.88 16.55 -31.53
CA ASP A 254 20.69 17.76 -31.35
C ASP A 254 21.74 17.58 -30.22
N GLY A 255 21.82 16.38 -29.64
CA GLY A 255 22.73 16.04 -28.55
C GLY A 255 22.29 16.55 -27.18
N LYS A 256 21.07 17.09 -27.06
CA LYS A 256 20.53 17.60 -25.81
C LYS A 256 19.95 16.47 -24.96
N GLU A 257 20.23 16.49 -23.66
CA GLU A 257 19.66 15.52 -22.74
C GLU A 257 18.14 15.67 -22.65
N VAL A 258 17.44 14.55 -22.81
CA VAL A 258 15.99 14.49 -22.64
C VAL A 258 15.69 14.14 -21.20
N PRO A 259 15.01 15.02 -20.44
CA PRO A 259 14.72 14.75 -19.03
C PRO A 259 13.96 13.45 -18.85
N ARG A 260 14.40 12.65 -17.88
CA ARG A 260 13.75 11.42 -17.42
C ARG A 260 13.63 10.29 -18.45
N VAL A 261 14.25 10.40 -19.62
CA VAL A 261 14.33 9.33 -20.62
C VAL A 261 15.74 8.76 -20.63
N TYR A 262 15.83 7.44 -20.57
CA TYR A 262 17.08 6.71 -20.45
C TYR A 262 17.15 5.58 -21.48
N VAL A 263 18.36 5.27 -21.92
CA VAL A 263 18.63 4.09 -22.73
C VAL A 263 18.77 2.89 -21.81
N ALA A 264 17.80 1.98 -21.87
CA ALA A 264 17.80 0.68 -21.21
C ALA A 264 18.20 -0.42 -22.21
N CYS A 265 19.01 -1.38 -21.76
CA CYS A 265 19.40 -2.59 -22.50
C CYS A 265 19.81 -2.36 -23.97
N ARG A 266 21.11 -2.26 -24.26
CA ARG A 266 21.60 -2.45 -25.63
C ARG A 266 21.49 -3.95 -25.95
N GLY A 267 20.53 -4.34 -26.79
CA GLY A 267 20.34 -5.75 -27.14
C GLY A 267 21.64 -6.40 -27.60
N SER A 268 21.93 -7.61 -27.11
CA SER A 268 23.02 -8.44 -27.61
C SER A 268 22.80 -8.68 -29.11
N GLY A 269 23.62 -8.09 -29.98
CA GLY A 269 23.50 -8.27 -31.44
C GLY A 269 22.94 -7.09 -32.24
N GLY A 270 22.94 -5.86 -31.71
CA GLY A 270 22.61 -4.66 -32.51
C GLY A 270 21.12 -4.37 -32.67
N GLY A 271 20.27 -4.91 -31.80
CA GLY A 271 18.86 -4.52 -31.71
C GLY A 271 18.68 -3.07 -31.24
N THR A 272 17.55 -2.46 -31.61
CA THR A 272 17.19 -1.09 -31.22
C THR A 272 17.22 -0.95 -29.69
N PRO A 273 17.97 0.01 -29.12
CA PRO A 273 17.97 0.25 -27.69
C PRO A 273 16.57 0.62 -27.20
N LEU A 274 16.19 0.11 -26.03
CA LEU A 274 14.90 0.44 -25.41
C LEU A 274 15.00 1.82 -24.73
N LEU A 275 14.12 2.75 -25.06
CA LEU A 275 14.02 4.03 -24.36
C LEU A 275 13.04 3.93 -23.19
N LEU A 276 13.56 4.01 -21.97
CA LEU A 276 12.80 3.93 -20.71
C LEU A 276 12.62 5.33 -20.11
N GLY A 277 11.37 5.77 -20.02
CA GLY A 277 10.96 6.92 -19.23
C GLY A 277 10.76 6.52 -17.76
N VAL A 278 11.23 7.35 -16.83
CA VAL A 278 10.87 7.23 -15.41
C VAL A 278 9.79 8.26 -15.12
N LEU A 279 8.61 7.83 -14.68
CA LEU A 279 7.47 8.71 -14.38
C LEU A 279 7.75 9.55 -13.12
N PRO A 280 7.27 10.80 -13.06
CA PRO A 280 7.58 11.69 -11.94
C PRO A 280 6.76 11.34 -10.70
N LEU A 281 7.44 11.23 -9.56
CA LEU A 281 6.88 10.78 -8.28
C LEU A 281 5.82 11.74 -7.71
N ASN A 282 5.83 13.01 -8.14
CA ASN A 282 4.81 14.00 -7.75
C ASN A 282 3.50 13.87 -8.55
N ARG A 283 3.45 13.09 -9.65
CA ARG A 283 2.23 12.81 -10.44
C ARG A 283 1.80 11.35 -10.34
N PHE A 284 2.75 10.42 -10.25
CA PHE A 284 2.53 8.98 -10.10
C PHE A 284 3.03 8.57 -8.72
N LEU A 285 2.19 8.79 -7.71
CA LEU A 285 2.56 8.61 -6.32
C LEU A 285 2.59 7.14 -5.94
N ASN A 286 3.37 6.82 -4.91
CA ASN A 286 3.27 5.56 -4.19
C ASN A 286 2.57 5.79 -2.85
N GLY A 287 2.34 4.73 -2.09
CA GLY A 287 1.58 4.85 -0.86
C GLY A 287 2.26 5.66 0.22
N HIS A 288 3.60 5.66 0.26
CA HIS A 288 4.32 6.50 1.21
C HIS A 288 4.14 7.98 0.87
N THR A 289 4.37 8.36 -0.39
CA THR A 289 4.28 9.76 -0.82
C THR A 289 2.84 10.30 -0.80
N PHE A 290 1.84 9.43 -1.01
CA PHE A 290 0.44 9.83 -0.97
C PHE A 290 -0.14 9.86 0.45
N PHE A 291 -0.02 8.78 1.22
CA PHE A 291 -0.76 8.62 2.49
C PHE A 291 0.03 8.97 3.75
N VAL A 292 1.36 9.12 3.66
CA VAL A 292 2.20 9.45 4.81
C VAL A 292 2.75 10.86 4.64
N GLN A 293 3.39 11.15 3.49
CA GLN A 293 3.93 12.48 3.22
C GLN A 293 2.86 13.49 2.75
N HIS A 294 1.68 13.02 2.32
CA HIS A 294 0.60 13.84 1.76
C HIS A 294 1.09 14.83 0.69
N VAL A 295 1.94 14.36 -0.23
CA VAL A 295 2.59 15.20 -1.26
C VAL A 295 1.58 15.99 -2.08
N HIS A 296 0.42 15.40 -2.35
CA HIS A 296 -0.68 16.03 -3.09
C HIS A 296 -1.34 17.22 -2.37
N THR A 297 -1.05 17.44 -1.09
CA THR A 297 -1.54 18.57 -0.30
C THR A 297 -0.50 19.67 -0.08
N LEU A 298 0.73 19.48 -0.60
CA LEU A 298 1.78 20.48 -0.48
C LEU A 298 1.44 21.73 -1.32
N PRO A 299 1.95 22.92 -0.94
CA PRO A 299 1.87 24.09 -1.80
C PRO A 299 2.45 23.77 -3.19
N GLN A 300 1.76 24.21 -4.24
CA GLN A 300 2.15 23.98 -5.64
C GLN A 300 2.14 22.50 -6.08
N ALA A 301 1.57 21.60 -5.29
CA ALA A 301 1.38 20.22 -5.72
C ALA A 301 0.52 20.17 -7.00
N GLU A 302 1.04 19.53 -8.04
CA GLU A 302 0.25 19.21 -9.21
C GLU A 302 -0.76 18.10 -8.87
N PRO A 303 -1.95 18.11 -9.50
CA PRO A 303 -2.91 17.02 -9.33
C PRO A 303 -2.28 15.65 -9.66
N PRO A 304 -2.35 14.70 -8.72
CA PRO A 304 -1.97 13.32 -8.97
C PRO A 304 -2.69 12.71 -10.17
N ILE A 305 -1.98 11.93 -10.97
CA ILE A 305 -2.58 11.08 -12.00
C ILE A 305 -2.96 9.72 -11.40
N SER A 306 -2.07 9.16 -10.58
CA SER A 306 -2.30 7.88 -9.93
C SER A 306 -1.62 7.77 -8.58
N VAL A 307 -2.08 6.82 -7.79
CA VAL A 307 -1.41 6.34 -6.58
C VAL A 307 -1.35 4.81 -6.59
N HIS A 308 -0.18 4.23 -6.43
CA HIS A 308 -0.02 2.79 -6.25
C HIS A 308 0.08 2.42 -4.78
N MET A 309 -0.67 1.40 -4.34
CA MET A 309 -0.64 0.93 -2.95
C MET A 309 0.63 0.09 -2.67
N THR A 310 1.81 0.73 -2.68
CA THR A 310 3.04 0.23 -2.02
C THR A 310 3.32 0.96 -0.71
N TYR A 311 4.18 0.39 0.14
CA TYR A 311 4.49 0.90 1.48
C TYR A 311 3.30 0.86 2.47
N GLN A 312 2.39 -0.11 2.32
CA GLN A 312 1.33 -0.39 3.29
C GLN A 312 1.64 -1.65 4.09
N PHE A 313 1.03 -1.70 5.26
CA PHE A 313 1.14 -2.80 6.20
C PHE A 313 -0.21 -3.53 6.32
N ALA A 314 -0.26 -4.49 7.24
CA ALA A 314 -1.50 -5.11 7.67
C ALA A 314 -2.28 -5.82 6.53
N GLU A 315 -1.55 -6.58 5.71
CA GLU A 315 -2.15 -7.57 4.80
C GLU A 315 -2.56 -8.83 5.61
N GLY A 316 -3.85 -9.15 5.59
CA GLY A 316 -4.39 -10.36 6.21
C GLY A 316 -4.34 -11.56 5.27
N ALA A 317 -4.42 -12.77 5.83
CA ALA A 317 -4.55 -14.00 5.06
C ALA A 317 -5.87 -14.08 4.27
N ALA A 318 -6.94 -13.46 4.79
CA ALA A 318 -8.22 -13.40 4.11
C ALA A 318 -8.28 -12.28 3.06
N PHE A 319 -7.70 -11.12 3.35
CA PHE A 319 -7.88 -9.91 2.54
C PHE A 319 -6.80 -8.85 2.81
N ALA A 320 -6.56 -7.94 1.84
CA ALA A 320 -5.64 -6.82 1.96
C ALA A 320 -6.26 -5.63 2.73
N TYR A 321 -6.53 -5.83 4.03
CA TYR A 321 -7.24 -4.86 4.87
C TYR A 321 -6.56 -3.48 4.93
N GLY A 322 -5.24 -3.42 5.15
CA GLY A 322 -4.51 -2.15 5.21
C GLY A 322 -4.67 -1.31 3.94
N LYS A 323 -4.54 -1.92 2.77
CA LYS A 323 -4.72 -1.23 1.48
C LYS A 323 -6.14 -0.69 1.29
N ARG A 324 -7.15 -1.49 1.58
CA ARG A 324 -8.55 -1.04 1.50
C ARG A 324 -8.78 0.13 2.46
N GLN A 325 -8.25 0.02 3.68
CA GLN A 325 -8.45 1.03 4.69
C GLN A 325 -7.78 2.37 4.32
N ARG A 326 -6.57 2.35 3.76
CA ARG A 326 -5.93 3.54 3.18
C ARG A 326 -6.78 4.20 2.11
N LEU A 327 -7.34 3.40 1.20
CA LEU A 327 -8.19 3.89 0.13
C LEU A 327 -9.49 4.50 0.68
N ARG A 328 -10.08 3.92 1.72
CA ARG A 328 -11.25 4.50 2.41
C ARG A 328 -10.90 5.82 3.09
N GLU A 329 -9.83 5.85 3.89
CA GLU A 329 -9.33 7.06 4.59
C GLU A 329 -9.06 8.23 3.64
N ALA A 330 -8.66 7.95 2.40
CA ALA A 330 -8.44 8.96 1.37
C ALA A 330 -9.64 9.23 0.44
N GLY A 331 -10.79 8.59 0.65
CA GLY A 331 -11.96 8.72 -0.24
C GLY A 331 -11.75 8.16 -1.65
N LEU A 332 -10.79 7.24 -1.81
CA LEU A 332 -10.40 6.56 -3.05
C LEU A 332 -10.97 5.13 -3.17
N TRP A 333 -11.87 4.76 -2.26
CA TRP A 333 -12.61 3.50 -2.28
C TRP A 333 -14.08 3.72 -2.69
N PHE A 334 -14.43 3.29 -3.90
CA PHE A 334 -15.67 3.63 -4.60
C PHE A 334 -16.70 2.50 -4.68
N VAL A 335 -16.39 1.32 -4.14
CA VAL A 335 -17.18 0.10 -4.33
C VAL A 335 -17.91 -0.37 -3.08
N ASP A 336 -17.86 0.41 -2.00
CA ASP A 336 -18.77 0.21 -0.87
C ASP A 336 -20.21 0.58 -1.29
N ASP A 337 -21.18 -0.16 -0.75
CA ASP A 337 -22.60 0.02 -1.05
C ASP A 337 -23.22 1.18 -0.25
N ALA A 338 -24.49 1.49 -0.56
CA ALA A 338 -25.22 2.55 0.13
C ALA A 338 -25.41 2.27 1.63
N ASP A 339 -25.50 0.99 2.02
CA ASP A 339 -25.66 0.57 3.41
C ASP A 339 -24.40 0.85 4.24
N TYR A 340 -23.22 0.87 3.60
CA TYR A 340 -21.99 1.33 4.24
C TYR A 340 -22.09 2.78 4.72
N PHE A 341 -22.65 3.66 3.88
CA PHE A 341 -22.76 5.10 4.12
C PHE A 341 -24.02 5.49 4.92
N GLY A 342 -25.07 4.66 4.92
CA GLY A 342 -26.35 4.93 5.56
C GLY A 342 -26.81 3.86 6.56
N GLY A 343 -28.09 3.92 6.96
CA GLY A 343 -28.77 2.82 7.65
C GLY A 343 -28.33 2.53 9.10
N GLY A 344 -27.76 3.51 9.82
CA GLY A 344 -27.39 3.31 11.22
C GLY A 344 -27.14 4.61 12.00
N LYS A 345 -26.85 4.45 13.29
CA LYS A 345 -26.46 5.52 14.20
C LYS A 345 -24.96 5.43 14.48
N TYR A 346 -24.30 6.57 14.57
CA TYR A 346 -22.86 6.70 14.68
C TYR A 346 -22.46 7.35 16.00
N LEU A 347 -21.32 6.92 16.51
CA LEU A 347 -20.58 7.55 17.61
C LEU A 347 -19.26 8.06 17.04
N ALA A 348 -18.90 9.29 17.37
CA ALA A 348 -17.61 9.89 17.08
C ALA A 348 -17.08 10.63 18.31
N VAL A 349 -15.83 11.08 18.25
CA VAL A 349 -15.24 11.99 19.24
C VAL A 349 -14.76 13.25 18.54
N SER A 350 -14.78 14.37 19.23
CA SER A 350 -14.26 15.64 18.74
C SER A 350 -12.76 15.52 18.40
N THR A 351 -12.28 16.34 17.47
CA THR A 351 -10.84 16.38 17.12
C THR A 351 -9.96 16.68 18.33
N LYS A 352 -10.45 17.48 19.28
CA LYS A 352 -9.72 17.81 20.52
C LYS A 352 -9.64 16.61 21.48
N GLY A 353 -10.67 15.78 21.52
CA GLY A 353 -10.71 14.57 22.35
C GLY A 353 -10.11 13.33 21.67
N ALA A 354 -9.73 13.44 20.39
CA ALA A 354 -9.16 12.35 19.61
C ALA A 354 -7.65 12.16 19.81
N THR A 355 -6.93 13.27 19.99
CA THR A 355 -5.45 13.31 19.99
C THR A 355 -4.94 14.18 21.13
N LEU A 356 -3.67 14.00 21.51
CA LEU A 356 -3.00 15.01 22.34
C LEU A 356 -2.84 16.31 21.55
N PRO A 357 -2.63 17.47 22.22
CA PRO A 357 -2.29 18.71 21.54
C PRO A 357 -1.10 18.51 20.57
N PRO A 358 -1.26 18.80 19.26
CA PRO A 358 -0.22 18.50 18.28
C PRO A 358 1.09 19.26 18.52
N VAL A 359 2.21 18.55 18.44
CA VAL A 359 3.58 19.10 18.58
C VAL A 359 4.37 18.93 17.27
N SER A 360 4.77 20.04 16.64
CA SER A 360 5.53 19.95 15.39
C SER A 360 7.01 19.63 15.64
N PHE A 361 7.60 18.78 14.80
CA PHE A 361 9.02 18.43 14.85
C PHE A 361 9.75 18.88 13.58
N SER A 362 10.89 19.58 13.76
CA SER A 362 11.73 19.99 12.64
C SER A 362 12.32 18.79 11.90
N PRO A 363 12.76 18.96 10.64
CA PRO A 363 13.52 17.95 9.90
C PRO A 363 14.85 17.54 10.54
N THR A 364 15.30 18.27 11.56
CA THR A 364 16.57 18.04 12.28
C THR A 364 16.37 17.63 13.73
N ALA A 365 15.12 17.36 14.14
CA ALA A 365 14.81 16.95 15.49
C ALA A 365 15.48 15.62 15.86
N ASP A 366 15.82 15.45 17.14
CA ASP A 366 16.27 14.14 17.63
C ASP A 366 15.11 13.14 17.59
N SER A 367 15.33 11.99 16.95
CA SER A 367 14.32 10.92 16.85
C SER A 367 13.76 10.51 18.21
N ARG A 368 14.55 10.60 19.30
CA ARG A 368 14.11 10.20 20.65
C ARG A 368 12.96 11.05 21.18
N ASP A 369 12.96 12.35 20.90
CA ASP A 369 11.90 13.24 21.33
C ASP A 369 10.59 12.98 20.56
N ALA A 370 10.72 12.76 19.25
CA ALA A 370 9.60 12.42 18.38
C ALA A 370 9.01 11.03 18.71
N ILE A 371 9.84 10.04 19.03
CA ILE A 371 9.43 8.71 19.52
C ILE A 371 8.67 8.84 20.84
N LYS A 372 9.18 9.64 21.80
CA LYS A 372 8.50 9.86 23.08
C LYS A 372 7.09 10.43 22.88
N GLN A 373 6.95 11.42 22.00
CA GLN A 373 5.64 11.97 21.65
C GLN A 373 4.75 10.95 20.93
N HIS A 374 5.31 10.14 20.02
CA HIS A 374 4.59 9.07 19.34
C HIS A 374 4.01 8.05 20.32
N LEU A 375 4.79 7.63 21.31
CA LEU A 375 4.36 6.65 22.32
C LEU A 375 3.32 7.24 23.28
N ALA A 376 3.43 8.52 23.64
CA ALA A 376 2.41 9.21 24.41
C ALA A 376 1.07 9.28 23.63
N GLU A 377 1.13 9.64 22.34
CA GLU A 377 -0.04 9.65 21.46
C GLU A 377 -0.65 8.26 21.30
N HIS A 378 0.18 7.21 21.18
CA HIS A 378 -0.28 5.82 21.13
C HIS A 378 -1.04 5.43 22.41
N ALA A 379 -0.49 5.72 23.59
CA ALA A 379 -1.14 5.40 24.86
C ALA A 379 -2.49 6.11 25.02
N HIS A 380 -2.58 7.40 24.64
CA HIS A 380 -3.83 8.15 24.65
C HIS A 380 -4.85 7.57 23.66
N ARG A 381 -4.41 7.27 22.42
CA ARG A 381 -5.25 6.65 21.39
C ARG A 381 -5.87 5.34 21.86
N LEU A 382 -5.09 4.47 22.51
CA LEU A 382 -5.62 3.21 23.04
C LEU A 382 -6.70 3.43 24.11
N ALA A 383 -6.52 4.43 24.99
CA ALA A 383 -7.49 4.74 26.04
C ALA A 383 -8.80 5.34 25.48
N VAL A 384 -8.68 6.22 24.49
CA VAL A 384 -9.83 6.79 23.74
C VAL A 384 -10.57 5.69 22.98
N LEU A 385 -9.87 4.88 22.19
CA LEU A 385 -10.47 3.79 21.40
C LEU A 385 -11.16 2.77 22.29
N ARG A 386 -10.53 2.33 23.39
CA ARG A 386 -11.14 1.35 24.30
C ARG A 386 -12.45 1.87 24.87
N SER A 387 -12.51 3.14 25.25
CA SER A 387 -13.73 3.75 25.77
C SER A 387 -14.79 3.91 24.69
N LEU A 388 -14.41 4.38 23.50
CA LEU A 388 -15.32 4.55 22.38
C LEU A 388 -15.94 3.23 21.90
N LEU A 389 -15.15 2.14 21.83
CA LEU A 389 -15.65 0.81 21.49
C LEU A 389 -16.69 0.33 22.51
N GLY A 390 -16.44 0.55 23.80
CA GLY A 390 -17.38 0.20 24.86
C GLY A 390 -18.68 0.99 24.80
N ILE A 391 -18.59 2.32 24.64
CA ILE A 391 -19.75 3.21 24.52
C ILE A 391 -20.54 2.91 23.24
N ALA A 392 -19.87 2.68 22.11
CA ALA A 392 -20.50 2.31 20.84
C ALA A 392 -21.29 1.00 21.00
N LYS A 393 -20.68 -0.02 21.61
CA LYS A 393 -21.34 -1.29 21.92
C LYS A 393 -22.54 -1.11 22.86
N ALA A 394 -22.40 -0.31 23.92
CA ALA A 394 -23.47 -0.06 24.89
C ALA A 394 -24.70 0.66 24.29
N LEU A 395 -24.47 1.53 23.29
CA LEU A 395 -25.49 2.31 22.62
C LEU A 395 -26.02 1.67 21.33
N GLY A 396 -25.42 0.58 20.85
CA GLY A 396 -25.73 -0.01 19.54
C GLY A 396 -25.40 0.94 18.38
N ARG A 397 -24.29 1.69 18.48
CA ARG A 397 -23.84 2.64 17.46
C ARG A 397 -22.59 2.13 16.75
N ARG A 398 -22.45 2.48 15.47
CA ARG A 398 -21.20 2.30 14.71
C ARG A 398 -20.18 3.33 15.17
N LEU A 399 -18.90 2.96 15.27
CA LEU A 399 -17.83 3.88 15.66
C LEU A 399 -17.19 4.51 14.43
N VAL A 400 -17.25 5.84 14.32
CA VAL A 400 -16.33 6.58 13.44
C VAL A 400 -15.01 6.71 14.18
N LEU A 401 -13.97 6.09 13.64
CA LEU A 401 -12.65 6.08 14.27
C LEU A 401 -12.15 7.52 14.45
N PRO A 402 -11.54 7.83 15.60
CA PRO A 402 -10.95 9.14 15.86
C PRO A 402 -9.84 9.43 14.86
N ARG A 403 -9.60 10.71 14.58
CA ARG A 403 -8.36 11.16 13.93
C ARG A 403 -7.16 10.61 14.73
N MET A 404 -6.17 10.06 14.04
CA MET A 404 -4.96 9.54 14.64
C MET A 404 -3.76 10.36 14.16
N LEU A 405 -2.81 10.69 15.03
CA LEU A 405 -1.57 11.37 14.65
C LEU A 405 -0.36 10.47 14.85
N CYS A 406 0.63 10.62 13.98
CA CYS A 406 1.90 9.94 14.06
C CYS A 406 3.06 10.95 14.03
N TYR A 407 3.97 10.78 14.99
CA TYR A 407 5.15 11.63 15.16
C TYR A 407 6.43 10.92 14.71
N CYS A 408 6.30 9.71 14.19
CA CYS A 408 7.42 8.93 13.70
C CYS A 408 6.92 8.01 12.60
N ASP A 409 7.70 7.89 11.55
CA ASP A 409 7.37 7.07 10.40
C ASP A 409 7.32 5.58 10.77
N TYR A 410 6.82 4.77 9.84
CA TYR A 410 6.87 3.33 9.92
C TYR A 410 7.49 2.72 8.67
N MET A 411 8.66 2.11 8.85
CA MET A 411 9.30 1.30 7.83
C MET A 411 10.09 0.14 8.44
N TRP A 412 10.40 -0.90 7.65
CA TRP A 412 11.29 -2.01 8.03
C TRP A 412 12.78 -1.62 8.03
N LYS A 413 13.10 -0.35 8.33
CA LYS A 413 14.45 0.22 8.27
C LYS A 413 14.67 1.29 9.34
N GLU A 414 15.92 1.65 9.51
CA GLU A 414 16.40 2.77 10.30
C GLU A 414 15.81 4.11 9.82
N MET A 415 15.67 5.04 10.75
CA MET A 415 15.14 6.37 10.51
C MET A 415 16.08 7.44 11.06
N ARG A 416 15.99 8.64 10.49
CA ARG A 416 16.65 9.84 11.00
C ARG A 416 15.61 10.92 11.21
N ALA A 417 15.67 11.63 12.33
CA ALA A 417 14.64 12.57 12.76
C ALA A 417 13.22 12.00 12.62
N CYS A 418 13.05 10.71 12.98
CA CYS A 418 11.79 9.98 12.85
C CYS A 418 11.19 9.88 11.44
N ARG A 419 12.03 9.97 10.41
CA ARG A 419 11.67 9.84 8.99
C ARG A 419 12.53 8.77 8.35
N VAL A 420 11.92 7.97 7.47
CA VAL A 420 12.68 7.01 6.64
C VAL A 420 13.57 7.76 5.64
N GLY A 421 14.69 7.16 5.23
CA GLY A 421 15.57 7.74 4.21
C GLY A 421 14.82 8.05 2.90
N GLY A 422 14.98 9.27 2.40
CA GLY A 422 14.22 9.84 1.29
C GLY A 422 12.96 10.62 1.71
N ALA A 423 12.49 10.50 2.95
CA ALA A 423 11.34 11.25 3.46
C ALA A 423 11.77 12.40 4.40
N GLU A 424 13.00 12.91 4.29
CA GLU A 424 13.58 13.89 5.22
C GLU A 424 12.79 15.21 5.29
N SER A 425 12.08 15.57 4.21
CA SER A 425 11.22 16.75 4.14
C SER A 425 9.79 16.53 4.67
N MET A 426 9.45 15.30 5.07
CA MET A 426 8.11 14.96 5.56
C MET A 426 7.75 15.79 6.81
N ARG A 427 6.49 16.22 6.91
CA ARG A 427 6.00 16.97 8.06
C ARG A 427 5.67 16.02 9.21
N LEU A 428 6.04 16.41 10.43
CA LEU A 428 5.65 15.71 11.65
C LEU A 428 4.88 16.68 12.58
N PRO A 429 3.73 16.27 13.14
CA PRO A 429 3.05 15.01 12.90
C PRO A 429 2.35 14.97 11.53
N PHE A 430 1.97 13.76 11.11
CA PHE A 430 1.07 13.54 9.97
C PHE A 430 -0.18 12.77 10.42
N ASP A 431 -1.24 12.81 9.60
CA ASP A 431 -2.44 12.02 9.83
C ASP A 431 -2.11 10.54 9.71
N CYS A 432 -2.17 9.84 10.84
CA CYS A 432 -1.68 8.49 10.92
C CYS A 432 -2.67 7.51 10.29
N PRO A 433 -2.23 6.76 9.28
CA PRO A 433 -3.02 5.69 8.73
C PRO A 433 -3.25 4.58 9.76
N MET A 434 -4.42 3.93 9.71
CA MET A 434 -4.77 2.90 10.68
C MET A 434 -3.74 1.77 10.79
N ASP A 435 -3.19 1.30 9.67
CA ASP A 435 -2.22 0.20 9.61
C ASP A 435 -0.83 0.55 10.16
N HIS A 436 -0.55 1.81 10.48
CA HIS A 436 0.68 2.18 11.18
C HIS A 436 0.63 1.91 12.67
N VAL A 437 -0.57 1.86 13.25
CA VAL A 437 -0.76 1.97 14.70
C VAL A 437 -1.80 1.03 15.28
N LEU A 438 -2.55 0.31 14.44
CA LEU A 438 -3.51 -0.71 14.81
C LEU A 438 -3.32 -1.93 13.92
N ASP A 439 -3.49 -3.12 14.51
CA ASP A 439 -3.56 -4.37 13.75
C ASP A 439 -4.86 -4.38 12.94
N THR A 440 -4.78 -3.93 11.69
CA THR A 440 -5.96 -3.67 10.86
C THR A 440 -6.74 -4.96 10.54
N PRO A 441 -6.11 -6.10 10.15
CA PRO A 441 -6.80 -7.38 10.04
C PRO A 441 -7.54 -7.75 11.33
N LEU A 442 -6.85 -7.71 12.47
CA LEU A 442 -7.45 -8.06 13.75
C LEU A 442 -8.65 -7.18 14.08
N PHE A 443 -8.55 -5.89 13.76
CA PHE A 443 -9.62 -4.92 13.98
C PHE A 443 -10.84 -5.16 13.09
N PHE A 444 -10.72 -5.79 11.93
CA PHE A 444 -11.89 -6.14 11.09
C PHE A 444 -12.40 -7.56 11.31
N GLU A 445 -11.61 -8.43 11.94
CA GLU A 445 -11.94 -9.84 12.18
C GLU A 445 -12.28 -10.12 13.67
N ASN A 446 -12.64 -9.08 14.43
CA ASN A 446 -12.91 -9.16 15.86
C ASN A 446 -14.35 -9.54 16.21
N ASN A 447 -14.56 -9.86 17.49
CA ASN A 447 -15.85 -10.24 18.08
C ASN A 447 -16.44 -9.17 19.02
N LEU A 448 -15.99 -7.91 18.94
CA LEU A 448 -16.55 -6.81 19.73
C LEU A 448 -17.99 -6.50 19.32
N GLY A 449 -18.40 -6.84 18.09
CA GLY A 449 -19.73 -6.52 17.57
C GLY A 449 -19.94 -5.01 17.41
N VAL A 450 -18.86 -4.27 17.12
CA VAL A 450 -18.88 -2.84 16.82
C VAL A 450 -18.39 -2.64 15.40
N GLU A 451 -19.27 -2.23 14.51
CA GLU A 451 -18.87 -1.80 13.18
C GLU A 451 -18.14 -0.46 13.23
N VAL A 452 -17.10 -0.31 12.41
CA VAL A 452 -16.31 0.91 12.34
C VAL A 452 -16.35 1.59 10.97
N ARG A 453 -16.10 2.89 10.98
CA ARG A 453 -15.87 3.75 9.82
C ARG A 453 -14.56 4.51 10.02
N GLU A 454 -13.89 4.84 8.93
CA GLU A 454 -12.63 5.56 8.90
C GLU A 454 -12.73 6.98 9.47
N PRO A 455 -11.61 7.56 9.93
CA PRO A 455 -11.53 8.99 10.19
C PRO A 455 -11.94 9.77 8.93
N GLY A 456 -12.79 10.80 9.10
CA GLY A 456 -13.29 11.60 7.98
C GLY A 456 -14.54 11.04 7.29
N PHE A 457 -15.02 9.84 7.65
CA PHE A 457 -16.22 9.22 7.05
C PHE A 457 -17.42 10.17 6.96
N LEU A 458 -17.72 10.94 8.02
CA LEU A 458 -18.87 11.86 8.06
C LEU A 458 -18.77 13.03 7.06
N SER A 459 -17.59 13.27 6.51
CA SER A 459 -17.36 14.27 5.45
C SER A 459 -17.42 13.69 4.03
N ASP A 460 -17.57 12.36 3.90
CA ASP A 460 -17.70 11.73 2.58
C ASP A 460 -19.03 12.15 1.94
N PRO A 461 -19.04 12.63 0.68
CA PRO A 461 -20.24 13.11 0.02
C PRO A 461 -21.31 12.03 -0.22
N ARG A 462 -20.97 10.74 -0.04
CA ARG A 462 -21.91 9.62 -0.13
C ARG A 462 -22.69 9.41 1.17
N VAL A 463 -22.25 9.98 2.30
CA VAL A 463 -23.02 9.95 3.54
C VAL A 463 -24.30 10.75 3.37
N PRO A 464 -25.49 10.14 3.54
CA PRO A 464 -26.77 10.82 3.35
C PRO A 464 -26.94 12.02 4.30
N SER A 465 -27.65 13.05 3.84
CA SER A 465 -27.97 14.24 4.65
C SER A 465 -28.76 13.92 5.92
N SER A 466 -29.52 12.81 5.92
CA SER A 466 -30.19 12.30 7.13
C SER A 466 -29.22 11.88 8.24
N VAL A 467 -27.97 11.56 7.89
CA VAL A 467 -26.89 11.26 8.82
C VAL A 467 -26.07 12.51 9.10
N SER A 468 -25.49 13.12 8.06
CA SER A 468 -24.57 14.27 8.22
C SER A 468 -25.25 15.53 8.75
N GLY A 469 -26.57 15.67 8.57
CA GLY A 469 -27.38 16.76 9.12
C GLY A 469 -27.96 16.52 10.52
N SER A 470 -27.82 15.31 11.09
CA SER A 470 -28.37 14.95 12.41
C SER A 470 -27.24 14.66 13.39
N VAL A 471 -26.63 15.73 13.90
CA VAL A 471 -25.45 15.68 14.79
C VAL A 471 -25.78 16.26 16.16
N ALA A 472 -25.51 15.51 17.22
CA ALA A 472 -25.59 15.98 18.60
C ALA A 472 -24.20 15.93 19.26
N GLN A 473 -23.84 17.02 19.92
CA GLN A 473 -22.65 17.10 20.78
C GLN A 473 -23.00 16.69 22.21
N ALA A 474 -22.14 15.90 22.84
CA ALA A 474 -22.35 15.44 24.20
C ALA A 474 -21.05 15.41 25.01
N SER A 475 -21.16 15.82 26.27
CA SER A 475 -20.10 15.68 27.26
C SER A 475 -20.46 14.55 28.21
N MET A 476 -19.49 13.69 28.50
CA MET A 476 -19.62 12.69 29.56
C MET A 476 -19.43 13.37 30.93
N PRO A 477 -20.12 12.92 32.00
CA PRO A 477 -19.91 13.45 33.34
C PRO A 477 -18.42 13.46 33.75
N ALA A 478 -17.99 14.54 34.41
CA ALA A 478 -16.63 14.68 34.88
C ALA A 478 -16.30 13.68 36.01
N GLY A 479 -15.07 13.19 36.03
CA GLY A 479 -14.48 12.54 37.22
C GLY A 479 -14.69 11.04 37.41
N THR A 480 -15.65 10.38 36.73
CA THR A 480 -15.81 8.91 36.86
C THR A 480 -16.24 8.23 35.57
N ALA A 481 -15.74 7.01 35.36
CA ALA A 481 -16.07 6.16 34.22
C ALA A 481 -17.43 5.49 34.43
N LEU A 482 -18.24 5.42 33.36
CA LEU A 482 -19.59 4.87 33.42
C LEU A 482 -19.64 3.45 32.86
N ASN A 483 -20.50 2.60 33.44
CA ASN A 483 -20.83 1.31 32.84
C ASN A 483 -21.88 1.48 31.74
N ASP A 484 -22.15 0.41 31.00
CA ASP A 484 -23.09 0.42 29.86
C ASP A 484 -24.51 0.91 30.22
N VAL A 485 -25.03 0.59 31.42
CA VAL A 485 -26.33 1.08 31.90
C VAL A 485 -26.29 2.59 32.14
N GLN A 486 -25.28 3.06 32.85
CA GLN A 486 -25.08 4.48 33.15
C GLN A 486 -24.84 5.30 31.88
N VAL A 487 -24.09 4.77 30.91
CA VAL A 487 -23.88 5.38 29.59
C VAL A 487 -25.20 5.57 28.85
N ARG A 488 -26.05 4.52 28.81
CA ARG A 488 -27.37 4.61 28.17
C ARG A 488 -28.24 5.67 28.83
N THR A 489 -28.23 5.76 30.15
CA THR A 489 -28.98 6.79 30.90
C THR A 489 -28.43 8.20 30.63
N ALA A 490 -27.11 8.39 30.73
CA ALA A 490 -26.47 9.69 30.55
C ALA A 490 -26.67 10.29 29.14
N LEU A 491 -26.77 9.41 28.13
CA LEU A 491 -26.87 9.80 26.73
C LEU A 491 -28.28 9.59 26.13
N ALA A 492 -29.28 9.23 26.94
CA ALA A 492 -30.64 8.93 26.50
C ALA A 492 -31.28 10.08 25.70
N ARG A 493 -31.05 11.34 26.11
CA ARG A 493 -31.56 12.54 25.42
C ARG A 493 -31.05 12.71 23.99
N PHE A 494 -29.98 11.99 23.61
CA PHE A 494 -29.39 12.01 22.27
C PHE A 494 -29.71 10.75 21.47
N ALA A 495 -30.67 9.93 21.93
CA ALA A 495 -31.00 8.67 21.28
C ALA A 495 -31.33 8.86 19.79
N ASP A 496 -32.05 9.91 19.43
CA ASP A 496 -32.53 10.15 18.05
C ASP A 496 -31.49 10.77 17.12
N ALA A 497 -30.38 11.30 17.64
CA ALA A 497 -29.31 11.85 16.81
C ALA A 497 -28.66 10.73 15.98
N ALA A 498 -28.56 10.94 14.67
CA ALA A 498 -27.88 10.00 13.78
C ALA A 498 -26.39 9.91 14.14
N VAL A 499 -25.77 11.03 14.47
CA VAL A 499 -24.38 11.12 14.91
C VAL A 499 -24.33 11.70 16.32
N LEU A 500 -23.73 10.97 17.25
CA LEU A 500 -23.37 11.45 18.58
C LEU A 500 -21.87 11.72 18.61
N VAL A 501 -21.48 12.96 18.86
CA VAL A 501 -20.08 13.36 18.98
C VAL A 501 -19.77 13.63 20.45
N LEU A 502 -18.83 12.88 21.02
CA LEU A 502 -18.35 13.09 22.37
C LEU A 502 -17.24 14.15 22.39
N ASP A 503 -17.24 15.04 23.37
CA ASP A 503 -16.14 16.00 23.54
C ASP A 503 -14.82 15.30 23.83
N GLU A 504 -14.86 14.27 24.69
CA GLU A 504 -13.75 13.44 25.14
C GLU A 504 -14.24 12.02 25.47
N ALA A 505 -13.36 11.03 25.34
CA ALA A 505 -13.69 9.64 25.67
C ALA A 505 -12.64 8.94 26.54
N ASP A 506 -11.45 9.52 26.72
CA ASP A 506 -10.37 8.91 27.52
C ASP A 506 -10.87 8.59 28.96
N GLY A 507 -10.79 7.31 29.32
CA GLY A 507 -11.18 6.81 30.63
C GLY A 507 -12.66 6.97 30.98
N ARG A 508 -13.57 7.14 30.00
CA ARG A 508 -15.00 7.40 30.26
C ARG A 508 -15.88 6.17 30.35
N PHE A 509 -15.34 4.99 30.01
CA PHE A 509 -16.07 3.72 30.07
C PHE A 509 -15.37 2.72 30.99
N CYS A 510 -16.09 2.17 31.95
CA CYS A 510 -15.54 1.19 32.90
C CYS A 510 -15.90 -0.28 32.58
N GLY A 511 -16.81 -0.52 31.63
CA GLY A 511 -17.23 -1.87 31.24
C GLY A 511 -18.74 -2.07 31.29
N PHE A 512 -19.16 -3.34 31.37
CA PHE A 512 -20.56 -3.73 31.40
C PHE A 512 -20.99 -4.11 32.81
N ALA A 513 -22.24 -3.84 33.16
CA ALA A 513 -22.83 -4.22 34.46
C ALA A 513 -22.97 -5.75 34.58
N ASP A 514 -23.25 -6.43 33.46
CA ASP A 514 -23.20 -7.89 33.39
C ASP A 514 -21.76 -8.38 33.38
N ALA A 515 -21.44 -9.34 34.26
CA ALA A 515 -20.09 -9.82 34.47
C ALA A 515 -19.53 -10.58 33.25
N ALA A 516 -20.37 -11.35 32.55
CA ALA A 516 -19.93 -12.10 31.38
C ALA A 516 -19.65 -11.17 30.19
N ALA A 517 -20.54 -10.21 29.94
CA ALA A 517 -20.34 -9.16 28.93
C ALA A 517 -19.12 -8.30 29.25
N HIS A 518 -18.89 -7.97 30.53
CA HIS A 518 -17.71 -7.25 30.99
C HIS A 518 -16.43 -8.02 30.66
N ALA A 519 -16.34 -9.28 31.09
CA ALA A 519 -15.16 -10.12 30.86
C ALA A 519 -14.88 -10.31 29.36
N ALA A 520 -15.92 -10.59 28.57
CA ALA A 520 -15.80 -10.73 27.12
C ALA A 520 -15.30 -9.44 26.44
N PHE A 521 -15.88 -8.29 26.80
CA PHE A 521 -15.43 -7.01 26.27
C PHE A 521 -14.01 -6.66 26.72
N ALA A 522 -13.67 -6.87 28.00
CA ALA A 522 -12.36 -6.57 28.53
C ALA A 522 -11.27 -7.36 27.80
N ALA A 523 -11.45 -8.67 27.65
CA ALA A 523 -10.52 -9.55 26.94
C ALA A 523 -10.41 -9.20 25.46
N GLU A 524 -11.53 -9.03 24.77
CA GLU A 524 -11.51 -8.78 23.32
C GLU A 524 -10.98 -7.38 22.99
N SER A 525 -11.34 -6.35 23.77
CA SER A 525 -10.82 -5.00 23.58
C SER A 525 -9.33 -4.91 23.87
N GLU A 526 -8.80 -5.66 24.84
CA GLU A 526 -7.36 -5.78 25.05
C GLU A 526 -6.68 -6.43 23.85
N ARG A 527 -7.23 -7.55 23.36
CA ARG A 527 -6.69 -8.28 22.20
C ARG A 527 -6.62 -7.39 20.96
N VAL A 528 -7.72 -6.75 20.60
CA VAL A 528 -7.84 -5.92 19.38
C VAL A 528 -6.98 -4.67 19.43
N LEU A 529 -6.78 -4.08 20.62
CA LEU A 529 -6.00 -2.85 20.80
C LEU A 529 -4.53 -3.09 21.14
N THR A 530 -4.14 -4.35 21.40
CA THR A 530 -2.73 -4.69 21.55
C THR A 530 -2.09 -4.69 20.18
N TYR A 531 -1.13 -3.79 19.96
CA TYR A 531 -0.39 -3.69 18.72
C TYR A 531 1.09 -3.92 18.97
N GLU A 532 1.59 -5.09 18.58
CA GLU A 532 3.01 -5.42 18.65
C GLU A 532 3.69 -5.04 17.34
N ARG A 533 4.43 -3.93 17.36
CA ARG A 533 5.18 -3.42 16.20
C ARG A 533 6.68 -3.65 16.37
N VAL A 534 7.38 -3.77 15.25
CA VAL A 534 8.83 -3.59 15.16
C VAL A 534 9.24 -2.26 15.84
N PRO A 535 10.32 -2.27 16.65
CA PRO A 535 10.75 -1.08 17.39
C PRO A 535 11.18 0.06 16.46
N PHE A 536 11.25 1.26 17.02
CA PHE A 536 11.77 2.43 16.33
C PHE A 536 13.29 2.40 16.34
N CYS A 537 13.91 2.19 15.18
CA CYS A 537 15.37 2.14 15.05
C CYS A 537 15.90 3.42 14.43
N THR A 538 16.95 3.98 15.01
CA THR A 538 17.40 5.34 14.71
C THR A 538 18.86 5.41 14.26
N MET A 539 19.14 6.32 13.32
CA MET A 539 20.50 6.71 12.96
C MET A 539 21.17 7.47 14.10
N GLU A 540 20.40 8.27 14.86
CA GLU A 540 20.88 8.96 16.05
C GLU A 540 21.39 7.95 17.09
N GLY A 541 22.64 8.12 17.53
CA GLY A 541 23.27 7.23 18.49
C GLY A 541 23.82 5.92 17.90
N SER A 542 23.79 5.73 16.58
CA SER A 542 24.34 4.54 15.90
C SER A 542 25.85 4.58 15.64
N ASP A 543 26.52 5.69 15.98
CA ASP A 543 27.92 5.97 15.64
C ASP A 543 28.20 5.81 14.13
N ASN A 544 27.28 6.30 13.28
CA ASN A 544 27.34 6.13 11.81
C ASN A 544 27.43 4.66 11.40
N ALA A 545 26.57 3.81 11.97
CA ALA A 545 26.46 2.43 11.55
C ALA A 545 26.19 2.36 10.03
N PRO A 546 26.89 1.50 9.27
CA PRO A 546 26.62 1.30 7.86
C PRO A 546 25.16 0.91 7.61
N LEU A 547 24.59 1.25 6.44
CA LEU A 547 23.18 0.98 6.11
C LEU A 547 22.79 -0.52 6.09
N TYR A 548 23.76 -1.42 6.10
CA TYR A 548 23.54 -2.87 6.21
C TYR A 548 23.61 -3.39 7.66
N SER A 549 23.88 -2.51 8.63
CA SER A 549 23.92 -2.86 10.05
C SER A 549 22.55 -3.30 10.56
N ARG A 550 22.57 -4.14 11.60
CA ARG A 550 21.33 -4.58 12.25
C ARG A 550 20.69 -3.47 13.06
N CYS A 551 19.39 -3.66 13.27
CA CYS A 551 18.62 -2.99 14.29
C CYS A 551 18.74 -3.68 15.65
N CYS A 552 18.68 -2.90 16.73
CA CYS A 552 18.64 -3.29 18.16
C CYS A 552 19.94 -3.84 18.75
N MET A 553 20.69 -4.65 18.00
CA MET A 553 21.89 -5.33 18.49
C MET A 553 22.82 -5.71 17.33
N PRO A 554 24.14 -5.81 17.56
CA PRO A 554 25.11 -6.20 16.53
C PRO A 554 25.06 -7.70 16.17
N TRP A 555 25.69 -8.12 15.05
CA TRP A 555 25.88 -9.56 14.77
C TRP A 555 27.01 -10.14 15.63
N HIS A 556 28.09 -9.38 15.73
CA HIS A 556 29.29 -9.74 16.47
C HIS A 556 29.68 -8.63 17.45
N GLU A 557 30.37 -8.98 18.52
CA GLU A 557 30.84 -8.01 19.51
C GLU A 557 31.72 -6.94 18.83
N GLY A 558 31.47 -5.67 19.14
CA GLY A 558 32.18 -4.53 18.57
C GLY A 558 31.62 -3.99 17.24
N GLU A 559 30.65 -4.67 16.60
CA GLU A 559 30.02 -4.12 15.40
C GLU A 559 29.03 -2.99 15.71
N LYS A 560 28.90 -2.06 14.76
CA LYS A 560 27.93 -0.97 14.83
C LYS A 560 26.54 -1.45 14.46
N PHE A 561 25.53 -0.91 15.16
CA PHE A 561 24.12 -1.24 14.97
C PHE A 561 23.25 0.00 15.18
N PHE A 562 22.00 -0.06 14.73
CA PHE A 562 21.02 0.99 14.97
C PHE A 562 20.37 0.78 16.35
N PRO A 563 20.50 1.74 17.29
CA PRO A 563 19.76 1.69 18.54
C PRO A 563 18.27 1.73 18.26
N CYS A 564 17.50 1.00 19.07
CA CYS A 564 16.05 0.98 18.90
C CYS A 564 15.30 1.19 20.21
N GLN A 565 14.13 1.81 20.11
CA GLN A 565 13.21 2.06 21.20
C GLN A 565 11.92 1.25 21.00
N TYR A 566 11.52 0.58 22.07
CA TYR A 566 10.26 -0.13 22.19
C TYR A 566 9.26 0.74 22.96
N GLY A 567 7.97 0.42 22.87
CA GLY A 567 6.97 1.14 23.65
C GLY A 567 5.53 0.99 23.18
N PHE A 568 5.30 0.36 22.03
CA PHE A 568 3.97 -0.13 21.68
C PHE A 568 3.59 -1.22 22.69
N GLY A 569 2.37 -1.15 23.20
CA GLY A 569 1.97 -1.99 24.33
C GLY A 569 0.48 -2.23 24.38
N LYS A 570 0.08 -2.95 25.42
CA LYS A 570 -1.32 -3.25 25.70
C LYS A 570 -2.06 -2.00 26.19
N PRO A 571 -3.37 -1.86 25.92
CA PRO A 571 -4.16 -0.83 26.56
C PRO A 571 -4.15 -1.00 28.09
N LYS A 572 -4.21 0.12 28.83
CA LYS A 572 -4.40 0.09 30.29
C LYS A 572 -5.70 -0.64 30.64
N ALA A 573 -5.75 -1.26 31.82
CA ALA A 573 -6.96 -1.87 32.36
C ALA A 573 -8.13 -0.88 32.38
N LEU A 574 -9.36 -1.40 32.29
CA LEU A 574 -10.55 -0.58 32.39
C LEU A 574 -10.57 0.14 33.76
N PRO A 575 -10.96 1.43 33.81
CA PRO A 575 -11.08 2.16 35.05
C PRO A 575 -12.20 1.59 35.93
N ALA A 576 -12.17 1.92 37.22
CA ALA A 576 -13.27 1.60 38.12
C ALA A 576 -14.55 2.38 37.73
N CYS A 577 -15.71 1.74 37.86
CA CYS A 577 -16.99 2.38 37.61
C CYS A 577 -17.34 3.41 38.69
N ALA A 578 -18.06 4.45 38.30
CA ALA A 578 -18.74 5.34 39.22
C ALA A 578 -19.62 4.53 40.18
N ALA A 579 -19.47 4.75 41.49
CA ALA A 579 -20.38 4.20 42.49
C ALA A 579 -21.81 4.68 42.16
N GLY A 580 -22.79 3.78 42.30
CA GLY A 580 -24.18 4.02 41.88
C GLY A 580 -24.72 5.36 42.38
N ALA A 581 -25.27 6.14 41.45
CA ALA A 581 -26.12 7.29 41.73
C ALA A 581 -27.58 6.85 41.67
#